data_AF-A0A3D5D545-F1
#
_entry.id   AF-A0A3D5D545-F1
#
_cell.length_a   1.000
_cell.length_b   1.000
_cell.length_c   1.000
_cell.angle_alpha   90.00
_cell.angle_beta   90.00
_cell.angle_gamma   90.00
#
_symmetry.space_group_name_H-M   'P 1'
#
loop_
_entity.id
_entity.type
_entity.pdbx_description
1 polymer ?
#
loop_
_entity_poly.entity_id
_entity_poly.type
_entity_poly.pdbx_seq_one_letter_code
_entity_poly.pdbx_strand_id
1 'polypeptide(L)'
;MLKAADILFYVVHLALIISCLSGWAVPRLRTAHRYLMAAILSSWFLLGLKFGIGYCVLTDWHWQIKEKLGQSDLPNSFIKHILDQVLPFGMSNRAVDILTLVAFYGALLTTIIVWWRDRRRTQQSIPPVD
;
A
#
# COMPACT_ATOMS: atom_id res chain seq x y z
N MET A 1 -13.10 13.55 19.34
CA MET A 1 -13.16 12.14 18.86
C MET A 1 -12.78 12.02 17.38
N LEU A 2 -13.39 12.77 16.46
CA LEU A 2 -13.08 12.71 15.02
C LEU A 2 -11.62 13.03 14.64
N LYS A 3 -10.97 13.99 15.31
CA LYS A 3 -9.54 14.31 15.10
C LYS A 3 -8.60 13.15 15.46
N ALA A 4 -8.94 12.34 16.47
CA ALA A 4 -8.14 11.18 16.84
C ALA A 4 -8.24 10.07 15.78
N ALA A 5 -9.43 9.92 15.18
CA ALA A 5 -9.62 9.00 14.05
C ALA A 5 -8.81 9.45 12.82
N ASP A 6 -8.82 10.74 12.49
CA ASP A 6 -8.00 11.31 11.40
C ASP A 6 -6.50 10.98 11.56
N ILE A 7 -5.94 11.18 12.76
CA ILE A 7 -4.55 10.82 13.07
C ILE A 7 -4.33 9.30 12.98
N LEU A 8 -5.26 8.50 13.51
CA LEU A 8 -5.17 7.05 13.46
C LEU A 8 -5.12 6.56 12.01
N PHE A 9 -6.03 7.03 11.14
CA PHE A 9 -6.03 6.66 9.73
C PHE A 9 -4.76 7.11 9.02
N TYR A 10 -4.25 8.30 9.34
CA TYR A 10 -2.98 8.78 8.79
C TYR A 10 -1.81 7.87 9.16
N VAL A 11 -1.67 7.53 10.45
CA VAL A 11 -0.60 6.66 10.95
C VAL A 11 -0.73 5.25 10.37
N VAL A 12 -1.95 4.71 10.29
CA VAL A 12 -2.19 3.38 9.71
C VAL A 12 -1.83 3.36 8.22
N HIS A 13 -2.22 4.38 7.45
CA HIS A 13 -1.82 4.47 6.04
C HIS A 13 -0.31 4.59 5.87
N LEU A 14 0.36 5.42 6.66
CA LEU A 14 1.80 5.59 6.58
C LEU A 14 2.52 4.28 6.95
N ALA A 15 2.05 3.61 8.00
CA ALA A 15 2.56 2.30 8.40
C ALA A 15 2.34 1.25 7.31
N LEU A 16 1.20 1.27 6.62
CA LEU A 16 0.94 0.39 5.47
C LEU A 16 1.91 0.66 4.32
N ILE A 17 2.12 1.92 3.93
CA ILE A 17 3.05 2.29 2.85
C ILE A 17 4.48 1.85 3.20
N ILE A 18 4.94 2.15 4.42
CA ILE A 18 6.27 1.72 4.89
C ILE A 18 6.37 0.19 4.91
N SER A 19 5.34 -0.49 5.40
CA SER A 19 5.29 -1.95 5.43
C SER A 19 5.28 -2.56 4.04
N CYS A 20 4.66 -1.89 3.06
CA CYS A 20 4.71 -2.30 1.66
C CYS A 20 6.11 -2.12 1.06
N LEU A 21 6.79 -1.01 1.33
CA LEU A 21 8.09 -0.71 0.73
C LEU A 21 9.25 -1.47 1.39
N SER A 22 9.14 -1.76 2.69
CA SER A 22 10.25 -2.35 3.49
C SER A 22 9.96 -3.76 4.02
N GLY A 23 8.72 -4.24 3.94
CA GLY A 23 8.31 -5.52 4.54
C GLY A 23 8.97 -6.76 3.94
N TRP A 24 9.48 -6.69 2.70
CA TRP A 24 10.25 -7.76 2.08
C TRP A 24 11.64 -7.96 2.70
N ALA A 25 12.24 -6.90 3.26
CA ALA A 25 13.59 -6.95 3.81
C ALA A 25 13.66 -7.74 5.13
N VAL A 26 12.63 -7.63 5.97
CA VAL A 26 12.60 -8.26 7.30
C VAL A 26 12.08 -9.70 7.22
N PRO A 27 12.90 -10.73 7.50
CA PRO A 27 12.50 -12.14 7.36
C PRO A 27 11.24 -12.50 8.16
N ARG A 28 11.12 -11.95 9.37
CA ARG A 28 10.00 -12.19 10.28
C ARG A 28 8.67 -11.61 9.78
N LEU A 29 8.72 -10.55 8.99
CA LEU A 29 7.55 -9.87 8.43
C LEU A 29 7.20 -10.33 7.00
N ARG A 30 8.06 -11.08 6.31
CA ARG A 30 7.82 -11.54 4.93
C ARG A 30 6.48 -12.25 4.74
N THR A 31 6.05 -13.07 5.71
CA THR A 31 4.76 -13.76 5.62
C THR A 31 3.60 -12.78 5.76
N ALA A 32 3.62 -11.89 6.74
CA ALA A 32 2.61 -10.85 6.91
C ALA A 32 2.57 -9.90 5.71
N HIS A 33 3.73 -9.47 5.22
CA HIS A 33 3.88 -8.62 4.05
C HIS A 33 3.26 -9.24 2.79
N ARG A 34 3.45 -10.55 2.56
CA ARG A 34 2.79 -11.26 1.44
C ARG A 34 1.27 -11.19 1.51
N TYR A 35 0.69 -11.50 2.69
CA TYR A 35 -0.76 -11.40 2.88
C TYR A 35 -1.27 -9.97 2.72
N LEU A 36 -0.50 -8.99 3.20
CA LEU A 36 -0.82 -7.58 3.05
C LEU A 36 -0.85 -7.15 1.58
N MET A 37 0.20 -7.48 0.81
CA MET A 37 0.27 -7.18 -0.61
C MET A 37 -0.86 -7.88 -1.39
N ALA A 38 -1.19 -9.13 -1.03
CA ALA A 38 -2.32 -9.84 -1.60
C ALA A 38 -3.66 -9.14 -1.29
N ALA A 39 -3.89 -8.74 -0.03
CA ALA A 39 -5.11 -8.03 0.37
C ALA A 39 -5.26 -6.69 -0.37
N ILE A 40 -4.16 -5.92 -0.51
CA ILE A 40 -4.17 -4.66 -1.26
C ILE A 40 -4.45 -4.92 -2.74
N LEU A 41 -3.77 -5.89 -3.35
CA LEU A 41 -3.98 -6.25 -4.76
C LEU A 41 -5.42 -6.72 -4.99
N SER A 42 -5.98 -7.54 -4.10
CA SER A 42 -7.38 -7.96 -4.16
C SER A 42 -8.33 -6.79 -4.00
N SER A 43 -8.07 -5.86 -3.08
CA SER A 43 -8.86 -4.62 -2.95
C SER A 43 -8.82 -3.81 -4.25
N TRP A 44 -7.66 -3.66 -4.86
CA TRP A 44 -7.50 -2.91 -6.11
C TRP A 44 -8.16 -3.62 -7.29
N PHE A 45 -8.12 -4.96 -7.33
CA PHE A 45 -8.75 -5.72 -8.40
C PHE A 45 -10.28 -5.76 -8.25
N LEU A 46 -10.79 -5.96 -7.04
CA LEU A 46 -12.24 -6.04 -6.78
C LEU A 46 -12.91 -4.68 -6.80
N LEU A 47 -12.33 -3.69 -6.09
CA LEU A 47 -12.92 -2.36 -5.98
C LEU A 47 -12.41 -1.40 -7.06
N GLY A 48 -11.20 -1.59 -7.57
CA GLY A 48 -10.70 -0.73 -8.66
C GLY A 48 -11.42 -0.93 -9.98
N LEU A 49 -12.15 -2.04 -10.18
CA LEU A 49 -13.08 -2.19 -11.31
C LEU A 49 -14.25 -1.18 -11.27
N LYS A 50 -14.65 -0.73 -10.07
CA LYS A 50 -15.71 0.26 -9.89
C LYS A 50 -15.19 1.67 -9.64
N PHE A 51 -14.12 1.81 -8.86
CA PHE A 51 -13.64 3.11 -8.34
C PHE A 51 -12.33 3.58 -8.96
N GLY A 52 -11.68 2.76 -9.79
CA GLY A 52 -10.41 3.07 -10.45
C GLY A 52 -9.23 2.29 -9.89
N ILE A 53 -8.26 2.02 -10.76
CA ILE A 53 -7.01 1.31 -10.40
C ILE A 53 -6.27 2.15 -9.35
N GLY A 54 -5.96 1.56 -8.19
CA GLY A 54 -5.31 2.27 -7.09
C GLY A 54 -6.22 2.59 -5.90
N TYR A 55 -7.51 2.27 -6.00
CA TYR A 55 -8.49 2.60 -4.96
C TYR A 55 -8.21 1.90 -3.62
N CYS A 56 -8.21 2.68 -2.54
CA CYS A 56 -8.00 2.22 -1.17
C CYS A 56 -9.23 2.52 -0.31
N VAL A 57 -9.93 1.47 0.14
CA VAL A 57 -11.10 1.59 1.04
C VAL A 57 -10.77 2.39 2.30
N LEU A 58 -9.55 2.21 2.80
CA LEU A 58 -9.07 2.89 3.98
C LEU A 58 -9.04 4.41 3.78
N THR A 59 -8.71 4.86 2.58
CA THR A 59 -8.67 6.29 2.28
C THR A 59 -10.06 6.85 2.10
N ASP A 60 -10.99 6.10 1.48
CA ASP A 60 -12.41 6.47 1.44
C ASP A 60 -13.01 6.66 2.82
N TRP A 61 -12.71 5.75 3.75
CA TRP A 61 -13.15 5.92 5.14
C TRP A 61 -12.49 7.13 5.81
N HIS A 62 -11.23 7.39 5.50
CA HIS A 62 -10.52 8.57 6.01
C HIS A 62 -11.14 9.87 5.47
N TRP A 63 -11.50 9.91 4.19
CA TRP A 63 -12.17 11.05 3.58
C TRP A 63 -13.56 11.28 4.14
N GLN A 64 -14.36 10.23 4.37
CA GLN A 64 -15.65 10.38 5.06
C GLN A 64 -15.51 11.01 6.45
N ILE A 65 -14.41 10.73 7.16
CA ILE A 65 -14.14 11.35 8.47
C ILE A 65 -13.72 12.81 8.31
N LYS A 66 -12.89 13.13 7.31
CA LYS A 66 -12.45 14.50 7.00
C LYS A 66 -13.59 15.39 6.49
N GLU A 67 -14.50 14.84 5.67
CA GLU A 67 -15.73 15.52 5.25
C GLU A 67 -16.60 15.86 6.47
N LYS A 68 -16.77 14.93 7.42
CA LYS A 68 -17.46 15.19 8.69
C LYS A 68 -16.77 16.20 9.59
N LEU A 69 -15.47 16.46 9.37
CA LEU A 69 -14.69 17.51 10.03
C LEU A 69 -14.76 18.86 9.28
N GLY A 70 -15.51 18.94 8.17
CA GLY A 70 -15.68 20.15 7.37
C GLY A 70 -14.56 20.41 6.37
N GLN A 71 -13.70 19.43 6.07
CA GLN A 71 -12.71 19.55 5.00
C GLN A 71 -13.34 19.13 3.67
N SER A 72 -13.40 20.06 2.72
CA SER A 72 -13.70 19.84 1.31
C SER A 72 -12.43 20.06 0.46
N ASP A 73 -12.41 19.61 -0.80
CA ASP A 73 -11.22 19.57 -1.69
C ASP A 73 -10.16 18.50 -1.35
N LEU A 74 -10.64 17.30 -1.05
CA LEU A 74 -9.77 16.16 -0.79
C LEU A 74 -9.40 15.46 -2.11
N PRO A 75 -8.10 15.21 -2.37
CA PRO A 75 -7.69 14.55 -3.61
C PRO A 75 -8.11 13.08 -3.60
N ASN A 76 -8.27 12.49 -4.80
CA ASN A 76 -8.68 11.08 -4.96
C ASN A 76 -7.70 10.04 -4.39
N SER A 77 -6.46 10.42 -4.07
CA SER A 77 -5.45 9.48 -3.54
C SER A 77 -4.77 10.05 -2.29
N PHE A 78 -4.59 9.21 -1.25
CA PHE A 78 -3.90 9.58 -0.02
C PHE A 78 -2.47 10.08 -0.29
N ILE A 79 -1.80 9.41 -1.23
CA ILE A 79 -0.43 9.75 -1.61
C ILE A 79 -0.40 11.13 -2.25
N LYS A 80 -1.43 11.52 -3.02
CA LYS A 80 -1.52 12.88 -3.52
C LYS A 80 -1.70 13.87 -2.37
N HIS A 81 -2.54 13.57 -1.39
CA HIS A 81 -2.71 14.43 -0.22
C HIS A 81 -1.38 14.67 0.51
N ILE A 82 -0.58 13.62 0.72
CA ILE A 82 0.76 13.77 1.32
C ILE A 82 1.70 14.54 0.38
N LEU A 83 1.74 14.18 -0.90
CA LEU A 83 2.65 14.82 -1.85
C LEU A 83 2.35 16.30 -2.01
N ASP A 84 1.09 16.71 -2.07
CA ASP A 84 0.71 18.13 -2.13
C ASP A 84 1.08 18.89 -0.85
N GLN A 85 1.18 18.22 0.30
CA GLN A 85 1.64 18.83 1.54
C GLN A 85 3.17 18.91 1.65
N VAL A 86 3.89 17.98 1.04
CA VAL A 86 5.35 17.87 1.13
C VAL A 86 6.05 18.58 -0.04
N LEU A 87 5.48 18.50 -1.24
CA LEU A 87 6.01 19.12 -2.44
C LEU A 87 5.25 20.42 -2.72
N PRO A 88 5.96 21.55 -2.89
CA PRO A 88 5.35 22.82 -3.28
C PRO A 88 4.88 22.82 -4.75
N PHE A 89 5.26 21.80 -5.53
CA PHE A 89 4.88 21.67 -6.94
C PHE A 89 3.67 20.74 -7.03
N GLY A 90 2.50 21.29 -7.37
CA GLY A 90 1.25 20.53 -7.48
C GLY A 90 1.38 19.40 -8.49
N MET A 91 1.38 18.15 -8.02
CA MET A 91 1.48 16.97 -8.88
C MET A 91 0.09 16.59 -9.38
N SER A 92 -0.06 16.29 -10.67
CA SER A 92 -1.36 15.86 -11.20
C SER A 92 -1.79 14.52 -10.60
N ASN A 93 -3.10 14.31 -10.39
CA ASN A 93 -3.65 13.06 -9.84
C ASN A 93 -3.11 11.84 -10.58
N ARG A 94 -3.10 11.92 -11.91
CA ARG A 94 -2.62 10.84 -12.78
C ARG A 94 -1.15 10.48 -12.55
N ALA A 95 -0.28 11.47 -12.34
CA ALA A 95 1.13 11.22 -12.08
C ALA A 95 1.33 10.51 -10.73
N VAL A 96 0.59 10.93 -9.70
CA VAL A 96 0.61 10.28 -8.38
C VAL A 96 0.09 8.85 -8.46
N ASP A 97 -0.99 8.62 -9.21
CA ASP A 97 -1.57 7.29 -9.36
C ASP A 97 -0.60 6.34 -10.08
N ILE A 98 0.07 6.82 -11.15
CA ILE A 98 1.12 6.06 -11.84
C ILE A 98 2.29 5.77 -10.90
N LEU A 99 2.76 6.76 -10.13
CA LEU A 99 3.85 6.58 -9.17
C LEU A 99 3.50 5.52 -8.13
N THR A 100 2.28 5.58 -7.59
CA THR A 100 1.77 4.63 -6.61
C THR A 100 1.71 3.22 -7.20
N LEU A 101 1.20 3.09 -8.42
CA LEU A 101 1.15 1.83 -9.16
C LEU A 101 2.55 1.24 -9.35
N VAL A 102 3.49 2.02 -9.86
CA VAL A 102 4.86 1.59 -10.11
C VAL A 102 5.54 1.16 -8.81
N ALA A 103 5.38 1.93 -7.74
CA ALA A 103 5.95 1.61 -6.43
C ALA A 103 5.36 0.30 -5.86
N PHE A 104 4.04 0.12 -5.96
CA PHE A 104 3.36 -1.08 -5.47
C PHE A 104 3.76 -2.32 -6.27
N TYR A 105 3.71 -2.27 -7.60
CA TYR A 105 4.12 -3.40 -8.44
C TYR A 105 5.61 -3.71 -8.31
N GLY A 106 6.46 -2.68 -8.14
CA GLY A 106 7.88 -2.87 -7.82
C GLY A 106 8.07 -3.65 -6.52
N ALA A 107 7.38 -3.28 -5.44
CA ALA A 107 7.41 -3.99 -4.17
C ALA A 107 6.82 -5.42 -4.25
N LEU A 108 5.81 -5.61 -5.10
CA LEU A 108 5.22 -6.93 -5.34
C LEU A 108 6.24 -7.86 -6.03
N LEU A 109 6.94 -7.37 -7.05
CA LEU A 109 7.98 -8.11 -7.75
C LEU A 109 9.14 -8.49 -6.82
N THR A 110 9.64 -7.55 -6.00
CA THR A 110 10.71 -7.87 -5.04
C THR A 110 10.27 -8.94 -4.05
N THR A 111 9.02 -8.90 -3.59
CA THR A 111 8.44 -9.92 -2.70
C THR A 111 8.40 -11.30 -3.36
N ILE A 112 7.97 -11.39 -4.62
CA ILE A 112 7.94 -12.65 -5.38
C ILE A 112 9.36 -13.20 -5.57
N ILE A 113 10.33 -12.34 -5.91
CA ILE A 113 11.73 -12.72 -6.11
C ILE A 113 12.33 -13.26 -4.81
N VAL A 114 12.13 -12.57 -3.69
CA VAL A 114 12.64 -12.99 -2.38
C VAL A 114 12.01 -14.31 -1.95
N TRP A 115 10.69 -14.46 -2.12
CA TRP A 115 9.99 -15.70 -1.81
C TRP A 115 10.52 -16.88 -2.61
N TRP A 116 10.72 -16.70 -3.91
CA TRP A 116 11.25 -17.73 -4.79
C TRP A 116 12.69 -18.10 -4.45
N ARG A 117 13.53 -17.12 -4.11
CA ARG A 117 14.91 -17.35 -3.64
C ARG A 117 14.96 -18.16 -2.33
N ASP A 118 14.12 -17.82 -1.35
CA ASP A 118 14.01 -18.56 -0.09
C ASP A 118 13.53 -20.01 -0.33
N ARG A 119 12.55 -20.20 -1.23
CA ARG A 119 12.03 -21.52 -1.55
C ARG A 119 13.08 -22.42 -2.21
N ARG A 120 13.90 -21.88 -3.12
CA ARG A 120 15.03 -22.60 -3.72
C ARG A 120 16.07 -23.04 -2.68
N ARG A 121 16.42 -22.18 -1.71
CA ARG A 121 17.34 -22.54 -0.61
C ARG A 121 16.80 -23.68 0.26
N THR A 122 15.50 -23.66 0.54
CA THR A 122 14.84 -24.68 1.35
C THR A 122 14.78 -26.03 0.63
N GLN A 123 14.58 -26.04 -0.69
CA GLN A 123 14.60 -27.29 -1.48
C GLN A 123 15.99 -27.91 -1.58
N GLN A 124 17.06 -27.11 -1.65
CA GLN A 124 18.44 -27.62 -1.69
C GLN A 124 18.91 -28.23 -0.36
N SER A 125 18.28 -27.90 0.76
CA SER A 125 18.61 -28.45 2.08
C SER A 125 17.89 -29.76 2.43
N ILE A 126 16.94 -30.21 1.59
CA ILE A 126 16.26 -31.50 1.79
C ILE A 126 17.09 -32.55 1.05
N PRO A 127 17.76 -33.49 1.76
CA PRO A 127 18.48 -34.56 1.09
C PRO A 127 17.50 -35.39 0.25
N PRO A 128 17.95 -35.98 -0.88
CA PRO A 128 17.13 -36.93 -1.61
C PRO A 128 16.62 -38.00 -0.64
N VAL A 129 15.32 -38.28 -0.70
CA VAL A 129 14.73 -39.42 0.00
C VAL A 129 15.04 -40.62 -0.89
N ASP A 130 16.02 -41.41 -0.46
CA ASP A 130 16.42 -42.68 -1.08
C ASP A 130 15.31 -43.74 -0.97
#